data_AF-A0A2A5BBQ0-F1
#
_entry.id   AF-A0A2A5BBQ0-F1
#
_cell.length_a   1.000
_cell.length_b   1.000
_cell.length_c   1.000
_cell.angle_alpha   90.00
_cell.angle_beta   90.00
_cell.angle_gamma   90.00
#
_symmetry.space_group_name_H-M   'P 1'
#
loop_
_entity.id
_entity.type
_entity.pdbx_description
1 polymer ?
#
loop_
_entity_poly.entity_id
_entity_poly.type
_entity_poly.pdbx_seq_one_letter_code
_entity_poly.pdbx_strand_id
1 'polypeptide(L)'
;MLKQIDKIGNNGEKVMKTIADGRREEGWKDGLAEGREEGREEGREEGISIGEEVERKKTVISMLRENFAPKIISSITGMSQRAISKLRSQLELQEKLA
;
A
#
# COMPACT_ATOMS: atom_id res chain seq x y z
N MET A 1 52.27 22.48 28.43
CA MET A 1 51.97 22.21 27.00
C MET A 1 51.26 20.89 26.79
N LEU A 2 51.84 19.74 27.18
CA LEU A 2 51.22 18.41 26.98
C LEU A 2 49.76 18.31 27.50
N LYS A 3 49.50 18.71 28.76
CA LYS A 3 48.15 18.73 29.34
C LYS A 3 47.11 19.55 28.56
N GLN A 4 47.56 20.54 27.79
CA GLN A 4 46.68 21.44 27.03
C GLN A 4 46.33 20.83 25.66
N ILE A 5 47.26 20.09 25.06
CA ILE A 5 47.06 19.32 23.84
C ILE A 5 46.07 18.17 24.09
N ASP A 6 46.24 17.42 25.19
CA ASP A 6 45.31 16.35 25.58
C ASP A 6 43.88 16.86 25.82
N LYS A 7 43.75 18.04 26.44
CA LYS A 7 42.46 18.68 26.68
C LYS A 7 41.76 19.11 25.38
N ILE A 8 42.53 19.58 24.39
CA ILE A 8 42.02 19.94 23.07
C ILE A 8 41.56 18.68 22.31
N GLY A 9 42.35 17.61 22.34
CA GLY A 9 42.01 16.32 21.72
C GLY A 9 40.71 15.73 22.28
N ASN A 10 40.59 15.66 23.61
CA ASN A 10 39.39 15.15 24.28
C ASN A 10 38.13 15.99 23.98
N ASN A 11 38.29 17.30 23.82
CA ASN A 11 37.16 18.18 23.48
C ASN A 11 36.70 17.98 22.03
N GLY A 12 37.64 17.76 21.10
CA GLY A 12 37.33 17.42 19.70
C GLY A 12 36.59 16.10 19.57
N GLU A 13 37.04 15.05 20.27
CA GLU A 13 36.37 13.75 20.29
C GLU A 13 34.93 13.85 20.84
N LYS A 14 34.75 14.60 21.93
CA LYS A 14 33.43 14.84 22.51
C LYS A 14 32.48 15.54 21.52
N VAL A 15 32.95 16.57 20.83
CA VAL A 15 32.15 17.31 19.83
C VAL A 15 31.77 16.40 18.66
N MET A 16 32.72 15.62 18.12
CA MET A 16 32.45 14.68 17.03
C MET A 16 31.42 13.63 17.45
N LYS A 17 31.52 13.09 18.66
CA LYS A 17 30.55 12.14 19.20
C LYS A 17 29.14 12.75 19.29
N THR A 18 29.01 13.98 19.79
CA THR A 18 27.71 14.67 19.86
C THR A 18 27.10 14.91 18.49
N ILE A 19 27.90 15.29 17.50
CA ILE A 19 27.42 15.45 16.12
C ILE A 19 26.96 14.10 15.54
N ALA A 20 27.75 13.05 15.73
CA ALA A 20 27.39 11.71 15.26
C ALA A 20 26.12 11.17 15.93
N ASP A 21 25.94 11.42 17.23
CA ASP A 21 24.74 11.06 17.98
C ASP A 21 23.52 11.82 17.43
N GLY A 22 23.64 13.14 17.21
CA GLY A 22 22.58 13.96 16.62
C GLY A 22 22.17 13.48 15.23
N ARG A 23 23.14 13.17 14.37
CA ARG A 23 22.86 12.65 13.01
C ARG A 23 22.18 11.27 13.03
N ARG A 24 22.55 10.40 13.98
CA ARG A 24 21.87 9.11 14.14
C ARG A 24 20.43 9.27 14.62
N GLU A 25 20.19 10.21 15.53
CA GLU A 25 18.84 10.51 16.01
C GLU A 25 17.97 11.12 14.91
N GLU A 26 18.51 12.06 14.12
CA GLU A 26 17.86 12.61 12.93
C GLU A 26 17.50 11.51 11.95
N GLY A 27 18.47 10.68 11.53
CA GLY A 27 18.22 9.59 10.58
C GLY A 27 17.19 8.57 11.08
N TRP A 28 17.17 8.29 12.39
CA TRP A 28 16.15 7.42 12.98
C TRP A 28 14.74 8.05 12.93
N LYS A 29 14.63 9.35 13.25
CA LYS A 29 13.36 10.08 13.19
C LYS A 29 12.85 10.18 11.76
N ASP A 30 13.74 10.51 10.81
CA ASP A 30 13.41 10.62 9.40
C ASP A 30 12.95 9.27 8.84
N GLY A 31 13.70 8.19 9.09
CA GLY A 31 13.32 6.86 8.63
C GLY A 31 12.00 6.36 9.25
N LEU A 32 11.72 6.69 10.52
CA LEU A 32 10.44 6.37 11.15
C LEU A 32 9.28 7.17 10.54
N ALA A 33 9.51 8.46 10.23
CA ALA A 33 8.51 9.31 9.60
C ALA A 33 8.21 8.87 8.17
N GLU A 34 9.25 8.61 7.38
CA GLU A 34 9.17 8.12 6.00
C GLU A 34 8.46 6.77 5.95
N GLY A 35 8.90 5.78 6.73
CA GLY A 35 8.25 4.45 6.73
C GLY A 35 6.80 4.48 7.19
N ARG A 36 6.40 5.42 8.06
CA ARG A 36 5.00 5.61 8.45
C ARG A 36 4.18 6.26 7.33
N GLU A 37 4.76 7.22 6.63
CA GLU A 37 4.13 7.91 5.52
C GLU A 37 3.89 6.95 4.36
N GLU A 38 4.94 6.25 3.92
CA GLU A 38 4.91 5.25 2.86
C GLU A 38 3.90 4.14 3.18
N GLY A 39 4.00 3.53 4.37
CA GLY A 39 3.09 2.44 4.74
C GLY A 39 1.62 2.87 4.81
N ARG A 40 1.34 4.13 5.11
CA ARG A 40 -0.03 4.67 5.09
C ARG A 40 -0.50 4.94 3.66
N GLU A 41 0.36 5.47 2.80
CA GLU A 41 0.05 5.73 1.40
C GLU A 41 -0.21 4.42 0.65
N GLU A 42 0.73 3.47 0.70
CA GLU A 42 0.59 2.15 0.09
C GLU A 42 -0.67 1.42 0.59
N GLY A 43 -0.87 1.36 1.91
CA GLY A 43 -2.04 0.69 2.48
C GLY A 43 -3.37 1.34 2.07
N ARG A 44 -3.38 2.67 1.86
CA ARG A 44 -4.56 3.38 1.37
C ARG A 44 -4.80 3.08 -0.10
N GLU A 45 -3.77 3.13 -0.94
CA GLU A 45 -3.88 2.85 -2.38
C GLU A 45 -4.32 1.42 -2.65
N GLU A 46 -3.68 0.44 -2.00
CA GLU A 46 -4.06 -0.97 -2.08
C GLU A 46 -5.50 -1.18 -1.60
N GLY A 47 -5.86 -0.58 -0.46
CA GLY A 47 -7.21 -0.68 0.09
C GLY A 47 -8.29 -0.13 -0.85
N ILE A 48 -8.03 1.02 -1.49
CA ILE A 48 -8.95 1.61 -2.49
C ILE A 48 -9.05 0.69 -3.70
N SER A 49 -7.93 0.25 -4.28
CA SER A 49 -7.92 -0.61 -5.46
C SER A 49 -8.65 -1.93 -5.23
N ILE A 50 -8.37 -2.60 -4.10
CA ILE A 50 -9.05 -3.85 -3.72
C ILE A 50 -10.55 -3.59 -3.50
N GLY A 51 -10.91 -2.51 -2.81
CA GLY A 51 -12.29 -2.13 -2.56
C GLY A 51 -13.08 -1.90 -3.86
N GLU A 52 -12.50 -1.14 -4.79
CA GLU A 52 -13.10 -0.89 -6.11
C GLU A 52 -13.26 -2.18 -6.92
N GLU A 53 -12.28 -3.08 -6.91
CA GLU A 53 -12.38 -4.35 -7.63
C GLU A 53 -13.46 -5.26 -7.03
N VAL A 54 -13.52 -5.37 -5.71
CA VAL A 54 -14.54 -6.17 -4.99
C VAL A 54 -15.93 -5.63 -5.28
N GLU A 55 -16.13 -4.32 -5.19
CA GLU A 55 -17.44 -3.71 -5.39
C GLU A 55 -17.89 -3.77 -6.86
N ARG A 56 -16.96 -3.61 -7.80
CA ARG A 56 -17.22 -3.80 -9.23
C ARG A 56 -17.66 -5.24 -9.51
N LYS A 57 -16.99 -6.24 -8.94
CA LYS A 57 -17.39 -7.65 -9.07
C LYS A 57 -18.78 -7.90 -8.47
N LYS A 58 -19.07 -7.40 -7.27
CA LYS A 58 -20.41 -7.52 -6.65
C LYS A 58 -21.50 -6.92 -7.54
N THR A 59 -21.26 -5.73 -8.08
CA THR A 59 -22.18 -5.07 -9.01
C THR A 59 -22.43 -5.94 -10.25
N VAL A 60 -21.38 -6.50 -10.86
CA VAL A 60 -21.51 -7.41 -12.01
C VAL A 60 -22.30 -8.66 -11.64
N ILE A 61 -22.06 -9.25 -10.46
CA ILE A 61 -22.79 -10.43 -9.99
C ILE A 61 -24.29 -10.12 -9.88
N SER A 62 -24.66 -8.98 -9.28
CA SER A 62 -26.05 -8.54 -9.19
C SER A 62 -26.68 -8.37 -10.58
N MET A 63 -25.98 -7.72 -11.52
CA MET A 63 -26.46 -7.58 -12.91
C MET A 63 -26.61 -8.94 -13.62
N LEU A 64 -25.70 -9.88 -13.40
CA LEU A 64 -25.81 -11.22 -13.98
C LEU A 64 -27.02 -11.99 -13.45
N ARG A 65 -27.32 -11.86 -12.15
CA ARG A 65 -28.51 -12.47 -11.52
C ARG A 65 -29.81 -11.88 -12.03
N GLU A 66 -29.82 -10.58 -12.30
CA GLU A 66 -30.93 -9.87 -12.97
C GLU A 66 -30.95 -10.11 -14.50
N ASN A 67 -30.15 -11.07 -14.99
CA ASN A 67 -30.12 -11.55 -16.37
C ASN A 67 -29.77 -10.48 -17.42
N PHE A 68 -29.00 -9.44 -17.03
CA PHE A 68 -28.49 -8.45 -17.98
C PHE A 68 -27.52 -9.07 -18.99
N ALA A 69 -27.59 -8.61 -20.24
CA ALA A 69 -26.70 -9.09 -21.29
C ALA A 69 -25.23 -8.73 -21.00
N PRO A 70 -24.25 -9.64 -21.21
CA PRO A 70 -22.83 -9.38 -20.94
C PRO A 70 -22.26 -8.14 -21.65
N LYS A 71 -22.80 -7.80 -22.82
CA LYS A 71 -22.44 -6.59 -23.56
C LYS A 71 -22.82 -5.30 -22.82
N ILE A 72 -24.02 -5.28 -22.20
CA ILE A 72 -24.50 -4.14 -21.42
C ILE A 72 -23.68 -4.00 -20.13
N ILE A 73 -23.48 -5.11 -19.43
CA ILE A 73 -22.65 -5.14 -18.21
C ILE A 73 -21.24 -4.62 -18.51
N SER A 74 -20.64 -5.05 -19.63
CA SER A 74 -19.34 -4.58 -20.08
C SER A 74 -19.31 -3.07 -20.32
N SER A 75 -20.34 -2.52 -20.97
CA SER A 75 -20.43 -1.07 -21.20
C SER A 75 -20.60 -0.24 -19.92
N ILE A 76 -21.28 -0.76 -18.90
CA ILE A 76 -21.54 -0.03 -17.64
C ILE A 76 -20.33 -0.12 -16.70
N THR A 77 -19.74 -1.30 -16.56
CA THR A 77 -18.73 -1.59 -15.52
C THR A 77 -17.29 -1.43 -16.02
N GLY A 78 -17.10 -1.30 -17.33
CA GLY A 78 -15.79 -1.30 -17.98
C GLY A 78 -15.09 -2.67 -17.97
N MET A 79 -15.72 -3.71 -17.42
CA MET A 79 -15.13 -5.05 -17.43
C MET A 79 -15.22 -5.67 -18.83
N SER A 80 -14.18 -6.42 -19.21
CA SER A 80 -14.20 -7.17 -20.46
C SER A 80 -15.29 -8.25 -20.43
N GLN A 81 -15.91 -8.50 -21.59
CA GLN A 81 -16.90 -9.57 -21.70
C GLN A 81 -16.32 -10.94 -21.31
N ARG A 82 -15.04 -11.19 -21.62
CA ARG A 82 -14.35 -12.42 -21.20
C ARG A 82 -14.32 -12.58 -19.68
N ALA A 83 -14.01 -11.51 -18.94
CA ALA A 83 -14.01 -11.53 -17.47
C ALA A 83 -15.42 -11.75 -16.91
N ILE A 84 -16.43 -11.09 -17.49
CA ILE A 84 -17.85 -11.26 -17.12
C ILE A 84 -18.31 -12.69 -17.37
N SER A 85 -17.99 -13.28 -18.53
CA SER A 85 -18.31 -14.68 -18.84
C SER A 85 -17.65 -15.65 -17.86
N LYS A 86 -16.38 -15.44 -17.52
CA LYS A 86 -15.68 -16.26 -16.52
C LYS A 86 -16.37 -16.18 -15.16
N LEU A 87 -16.74 -14.97 -14.72
CA LEU A 87 -17.42 -14.75 -13.45
C LEU A 87 -18.80 -15.42 -13.43
N ARG A 88 -19.55 -15.34 -14.54
CA ARG A 88 -20.81 -16.06 -14.71
C ARG A 88 -20.64 -17.58 -14.55
N SER A 89 -19.65 -18.18 -15.21
CA SER A 89 -19.39 -19.61 -15.06
C SER A 89 -19.01 -19.99 -13.63
N GLN A 90 -18.28 -19.15 -12.91
CA GLN A 90 -17.94 -19.37 -11.50
C GLN A 90 -19.18 -19.32 -10.60
N LEU A 91 -20.09 -18.37 -10.82
CA LEU A 91 -21.36 -18.28 -10.10
C LEU A 91 -22.23 -19.52 -10.34
N GLU A 92 -22.40 -19.92 -11.59
CA GLU A 92 -23.19 -21.11 -11.96
C GLU A 92 -22.62 -22.41 -11.36
N LEU A 93 -21.30 -22.49 -11.17
CA LEU A 93 -20.66 -23.62 -10.48
C LEU A 93 -20.91 -23.57 -8.97
N GLN A 94 -20.83 -22.39 -8.35
CA GLN A 94 -21.10 -22.23 -6.91
C GLN A 94 -22.55 -22.56 -6.56
N GLU A 95 -23.51 -22.15 -7.38
CA GLU A 95 -24.93 -22.42 -7.18
C GLU A 95 -25.29 -23.90 -7.36
N LYS A 96 -24.51 -24.66 -8.15
CA LYS A 96 -24.69 -26.13 -8.30
C LYS A 96 -24.09 -26.94 -7.16
N LEU A 97 -23.20 -26.34 -6.37
CA LEU A 97 -22.49 -26.98 -5.26
C LEU A 97 -23.10 -26.65 -3.89
N ALA A 98 -24.08 -25.74 -3.86
CA ALA A 98 -24.85 -25.35 -2.68
C ALA A 98 -26.18 -26.13 -2.61
#